data_AF-A0A914SCV2-F1
#
_entry.id   AF-A0A914SCV2-F1
#
_cell.length_a   1.000
_cell.length_b   1.000
_cell.length_c   1.000
_cell.angle_alpha   90.00
_cell.angle_beta   90.00
_cell.angle_gamma   90.00
#
_symmetry.space_group_name_H-M   'P 1'
#
loop_
_entity.id
_entity.type
_entity.pdbx_description
1 polymer ?
#
loop_
_entity_poly.entity_id
_entity_poly.type
_entity_poly.pdbx_seq_one_letter_code
_entity_poly.pdbx_strand_id
1 'polypeptide(L)' 'MANAGPDTNGCQFFITCAKCDFLDNKHVVFGRVLDGLLTVRKIENVPTGQNNKPNIPIVIEQCGEL' A
#
# COMPACT_ATOMS: atom_id res chain seq x y z
N MET A 1 0.07 -2.02 -8.10
CA MET A 1 1.06 -0.95 -8.35
C MET A 1 0.33 0.37 -8.44
N ALA A 2 0.78 1.40 -7.72
CA ALA A 2 0.25 2.75 -7.93
C ALA A 2 0.79 3.31 -9.25
N ASN A 3 -0.04 4.05 -9.97
CA ASN A 3 0.29 4.61 -11.27
C ASN A 3 -0.50 5.90 -11.53
N ALA A 4 -0.19 6.59 -12.61
CA ALA A 4 -0.87 7.79 -13.11
C ALA A 4 -1.57 7.55 -14.47
N GLY A 5 -1.94 6.29 -14.76
CA GLY A 5 -2.47 5.87 -16.06
C GLY A 5 -1.75 4.64 -16.63
N PRO A 6 -2.16 4.17 -17.83
CA PRO A 6 -1.54 3.03 -18.50
C PRO A 6 -0.02 3.19 -18.62
N ASP A 7 0.73 2.13 -18.34
CA ASP A 7 2.19 2.06 -18.48
C ASP A 7 3.00 3.11 -17.69
N THR A 8 2.44 3.66 -16.61
CA THR A 8 3.11 4.62 -15.71
C THR A 8 3.49 4.03 -14.35
N ASN A 9 3.80 2.74 -14.30
CA ASN A 9 4.25 2.08 -13.06
C ASN A 9 5.65 2.59 -12.67
N GLY A 10 5.75 3.20 -11.49
CA GLY A 10 7.03 3.61 -10.88
C GLY A 10 7.42 2.68 -9.74
N CYS A 11 7.85 3.25 -8.61
CA CYS A 11 8.16 2.51 -7.38
C CYS A 11 7.04 2.53 -6.33
N GLN A 12 5.96 3.29 -6.57
CA GLN A 12 4.86 3.41 -5.61
C GLN A 12 3.98 2.15 -5.63
N PHE A 13 3.67 1.65 -4.44
CA PHE A 13 2.79 0.50 -4.24
C PHE A 13 1.77 0.77 -3.13
N PHE A 14 0.78 -0.10 -3.03
CA PHE A 14 -0.22 -0.08 -1.98
C PHE A 14 -0.60 -1.51 -1.59
N ILE A 15 -1.09 -1.68 -0.37
CA ILE A 15 -1.60 -2.94 0.15
C ILE A 15 -3.10 -2.75 0.37
N THR A 16 -3.92 -3.59 -0.25
CA THR A 16 -5.37 -3.54 -0.09
C THR A 16 -5.78 -4.07 1.27
N CYS A 17 -6.52 -3.28 2.05
CA CYS A 17 -7.03 -3.70 3.36
C CYS A 17 -8.49 -4.22 3.31
N ALA A 18 -9.16 -4.05 2.17
CA ALA A 18 -10.49 -4.58 1.86
C ALA A 18 -10.55 -4.99 0.38
N LYS A 19 -11.68 -5.56 -0.05
CA LYS A 19 -11.91 -5.90 -1.46
C LYS A 19 -12.00 -4.61 -2.29
N CYS A 20 -11.21 -4.53 -3.38
CA CYS A 20 -11.09 -3.33 -4.21
C CYS A 20 -11.29 -3.63 -5.70
N ASP A 21 -12.43 -4.23 -6.06
CA ASP A 21 -12.74 -4.68 -7.44
C ASP A 21 -12.66 -3.55 -8.50
N PHE A 22 -12.85 -2.29 -8.08
CA PHE A 22 -12.79 -1.12 -8.97
C PHE A 22 -11.38 -0.78 -9.48
N LEU A 23 -10.34 -1.42 -8.90
CA LEU A 23 -8.93 -1.30 -9.30
C LEU A 23 -8.52 -2.36 -10.32
N ASP A 24 -9.36 -3.35 -10.58
CA ASP A 24 -9.07 -4.44 -11.51
C ASP A 24 -8.80 -3.89 -12.91
N ASN A 25 -7.78 -4.44 -13.57
CA ASN A 25 -7.25 -4.03 -14.88
C ASN A 25 -6.68 -2.60 -14.95
N LYS A 26 -6.73 -1.81 -13.87
CA LYS A 26 -6.10 -0.48 -13.78
C LYS A 26 -4.78 -0.52 -13.03
N HIS A 27 -4.68 -1.41 -12.04
CA HIS A 27 -3.50 -1.58 -11.22
C HIS A 27 -3.05 -3.03 -11.22
N VAL A 28 -1.78 -3.26 -11.56
CA VAL A 28 -1.20 -4.61 -11.57
C VAL A 28 -1.02 -5.10 -10.13
N VAL A 29 -1.60 -6.25 -9.82
CA VAL A 29 -1.35 -7.01 -8.58
C VAL A 29 -0.14 -7.92 -8.82
N PHE A 30 0.88 -7.81 -7.97
CA PHE A 30 2.16 -8.52 -8.14
C PHE A 30 2.60 -9.32 -6.91
N GLY A 31 1.82 -9.31 -5.83
CA GLY A 31 2.18 -10.01 -4.59
C GLY A 31 1.07 -9.98 -3.55
N ARG A 32 1.30 -10.69 -2.44
CA ARG A 32 0.41 -10.72 -1.28
C ARG A 32 1.21 -10.77 0.02
N VAL A 33 0.65 -10.25 1.09
CA VAL A 33 1.22 -10.35 2.44
C VAL A 33 1.06 -11.80 2.92
N LEU A 34 2.18 -12.45 3.28
CA LEU A 34 2.18 -13.82 3.82
C LEU A 34 2.13 -13.82 5.35
N ASP A 35 2.90 -12.92 5.98
CA ASP A 35 2.94 -12.70 7.42
C ASP A 35 2.96 -11.18 7.72
N GLY A 36 2.55 -10.77 8.92
CA GLY A 36 2.56 -9.37 9.36
C GLY A 36 1.26 -8.60 9.05
N LEU A 37 0.14 -9.29 8.77
CA LEU A 37 -1.13 -8.63 8.48
C LEU A 37 -1.61 -7.72 9.63
N LEU A 38 -1.31 -8.07 10.88
CA LEU A 38 -1.60 -7.21 12.06
C LEU A 38 -0.86 -5.87 11.99
N THR A 39 0.38 -5.86 11.48
CA THR A 39 1.14 -4.62 11.28
C THR A 39 0.49 -3.75 10.22
N VAL A 40 0.04 -4.33 9.11
CA VAL A 40 -0.73 -3.62 8.07
C VAL A 40 -2.00 -3.01 8.67
N ARG A 41 -2.75 -3.76 9.49
CA ARG A 41 -3.95 -3.26 10.18
C ARG A 41 -3.65 -2.14 11.17
N LYS A 42 -2.52 -2.20 11.87
CA LYS A 42 -2.09 -1.10 12.75
C LYS A 42 -1.82 0.17 11.95
N ILE A 43 -1.14 0.06 10.80
CA ILE A 43 -0.85 1.19 9.90
C ILE A 43 -2.15 1.79 9.34
N GLU A 44 -3.09 0.94 8.92
CA GLU A 44 -4.42 1.35 8.41
C GLU A 44 -5.20 2.22 9.42
N ASN A 45 -5.09 1.92 10.71
CA ASN A 45 -5.83 2.63 11.77
C ASN A 45 -5.13 3.90 12.30
N VAL A 46 -3.98 4.29 11.73
CA VAL A 46 -3.28 5.51 12.16
C VAL A 46 -4.07 6.75 11.73
N PRO A 47 -4.31 7.72 12.63
CA PRO A 47 -4.99 8.96 12.26
C PRO A 47 -4.25 9.71 11.15
N THR A 48 -5.00 10.09 10.11
CA THR A 48 -4.50 10.84 8.95
C THR A 48 -4.94 12.30 8.99
N GLY A 49 -4.08 13.20 8.51
CA GLY A 49 -4.37 14.60 8.32
C GLY A 49 -4.71 14.94 6.87
N GLN A 50 -4.30 16.12 6.42
CA GLN A 50 -4.51 16.60 5.05
C GLN A 50 -3.94 15.62 4.01
N ASN A 51 -4.63 15.45 2.88
CA ASN A 51 -4.27 14.54 1.80
C ASN A 51 -4.16 13.05 2.21
N ASN A 52 -4.88 12.63 3.26
CA ASN A 52 -4.82 11.27 3.81
C ASN A 52 -3.41 10.84 4.24
N LYS A 53 -2.54 11.79 4.58
CA LYS A 53 -1.20 11.50 5.08
C LYS A 53 -1.26 11.19 6.58
N PRO A 54 -0.65 10.10 7.08
CA PRO A 54 -0.56 9.81 8.51
C PRO A 54 0.04 10.99 9.30
N ASN A 55 -0.54 11.28 10.48
CA ASN A 55 -0.05 12.35 11.37
C ASN A 55 1.30 12.01 12.00
N ILE A 56 1.58 10.71 12.14
CA ILE A 56 2.88 10.19 12.57
C ILE A 56 3.61 9.58 11.37
N PRO A 57 4.93 9.78 11.22
CA PRO A 57 5.69 9.14 10.16
C PRO A 57 5.62 7.61 10.27
N ILE A 58 5.25 6.94 9.17
CA ILE A 58 5.30 5.49 9.04
C ILE A 58 6.46 5.17 8.10
N VAL A 59 7.55 4.66 8.64
CA VAL A 59 8.84 4.49 7.96
C VAL A 59 9.16 3.00 7.82
N ILE A 60 9.64 2.62 6.64
CA ILE A 60 10.25 1.30 6.42
C ILE A 60 11.71 1.43 6.86
N GLU A 61 12.01 1.04 8.09
CA GLU A 61 13.36 1.14 8.67
C GLU A 61 14.35 0.16 8.01
N GLN A 62 13.89 -1.04 7.63
CA GLN A 62 14.71 -2.06 7.00
C GLN A 62 13.87 -2.91 6.05
N CYS A 63 14.41 -3.26 4.88
CA CYS A 63 13.81 -4.16 3.90
C CYS A 63 14.89 -4.98 3.18
N GLY A 64 14.50 -6.15 2.65
CA GLY A 64 15.41 -7.06 1.95
C GLY A 64 14.68 -8.30 1.44
N GLU A 65 15.46 -9.24 0.91
CA GLU A 65 15.01 -10.58 0.51
C GLU A 65 15.32 -11.58 1.63
N LEU A 66 14.48 -12.61 1.80
CA LEU A 66 14.65 -13.68 2.78
C LEU A 66 15.56 -14.79 2.27
#